data_AF-A0A7L1Q455-F1
#
_entry.id   AF-A0A7L1Q455-F1
#
_cell.length_a   1.000
_cell.length_b   1.000
_cell.length_c   1.000
_cell.angle_alpha   90.00
_cell.angle_beta   90.00
_cell.angle_gamma   90.00
#
_symmetry.space_group_name_H-M   'P 1'
#
loop_
_entity.id
_entity.type
_entity.pdbx_description
1 polymer ?
#
loop_
_entity_poly.entity_id
_entity_poly.type
_entity_poly.pdbx_seq_one_letter_code
_entity_poly.pdbx_strand_id
1 'polypeptide(L)' 'FSRKGAVAKAQVQQEPSLETTEGTGVNISCSHPKIQTTDWIHWYRQLPVRGPEFLVSANKGFRELPDIGG' A
#
# COMPACT_ATOMS: atom_id res chain seq x y z
N PHE A 1 -25.60 6.78 -14.58
CA PHE A 1 -24.57 5.84 -15.06
C PHE A 1 -23.77 5.32 -13.87
N SER A 2 -24.06 4.10 -13.37
CA SER A 2 -23.28 3.50 -12.27
C SER A 2 -22.17 2.64 -12.86
N ARG A 3 -20.90 3.05 -12.70
CA ARG A 3 -19.75 2.20 -13.05
C ARG A 3 -19.67 1.07 -12.04
N LYS A 4 -20.00 -0.15 -12.47
CA LYS A 4 -19.63 -1.35 -11.72
C LYS A 4 -18.11 -1.51 -11.82
N GLY A 5 -17.40 -1.13 -10.75
CA GLY A 5 -15.98 -1.46 -10.60
C GLY A 5 -15.85 -2.98 -10.45
N ALA A 6 -15.03 -3.62 -11.29
CA ALA A 6 -14.61 -4.98 -11.04
C ALA A 6 -13.64 -4.95 -9.85
N VAL A 7 -14.06 -5.48 -8.71
CA VAL A 7 -13.12 -5.78 -7.62
C VAL A 7 -12.39 -7.04 -8.05
N ALA A 8 -11.21 -6.89 -8.65
CA ALA A 8 -10.26 -7.98 -8.68
C ALA A 8 -10.01 -8.34 -7.20
N LYS A 9 -10.35 -9.57 -6.79
CA LYS A 9 -9.99 -10.06 -5.45
C LYS A 9 -8.48 -10.20 -5.42
N ALA A 10 -7.79 -9.10 -5.13
CA ALA A 10 -6.39 -9.12 -4.80
C ALA A 10 -6.23 -10.01 -3.56
N GLN A 11 -5.20 -10.85 -3.50
CA GLN A 11 -4.95 -11.75 -2.36
C GLN A 11 -4.41 -11.01 -1.13
N VAL A 12 -4.65 -9.70 -1.06
CA VAL A 12 -4.19 -8.78 -0.02
C VAL A 12 -5.38 -8.25 0.77
N GLN A 13 -5.21 -8.18 2.09
CA GLN A 13 -6.13 -7.53 3.00
C GLN A 13 -5.51 -6.20 3.44
N GLN A 14 -6.21 -5.10 3.19
CA GLN A 14 -5.83 -3.75 3.60
C GLN A 14 -7.04 -3.05 4.19
N GLU A 15 -6.80 -2.11 5.09
CA GLU A 15 -7.86 -1.37 5.74
C GLU A 15 -8.50 -0.41 4.73
N PRO A 16 -9.84 -0.43 4.59
CA PRO A 16 -10.53 0.25 3.50
C PRO A 16 -10.48 1.79 3.62
N SER A 17 -10.30 2.30 4.83
CA SER A 17 -10.28 3.73 5.12
C SER A 17 -9.41 4.00 6.34
N LEU A 18 -8.71 5.14 6.32
CA LEU A 18 -7.96 5.69 7.44
C LEU A 18 -8.12 7.20 7.41
N GLU A 19 -8.42 7.80 8.55
CA GLU A 19 -8.45 9.25 8.73
C GLU A 19 -7.31 9.66 9.65
N THR A 20 -6.65 10.78 9.32
CA THR A 20 -5.58 11.35 10.13
C THR A 20 -5.68 12.87 10.11
N THR A 21 -4.98 13.52 11.02
CA THR A 21 -4.80 14.97 11.02
C THR A 21 -3.73 15.41 10.02
N GLU A 22 -3.93 16.57 9.40
CA GLU A 22 -2.95 17.15 8.49
C GLU A 22 -1.58 17.30 9.20
N GLY A 23 -0.50 17.00 8.48
CA GLY A 23 0.87 17.01 9.03
C GLY A 23 1.23 15.77 9.87
N THR A 24 0.30 14.83 10.08
CA THR A 24 0.57 13.58 10.79
C THR A 24 0.89 12.46 9.81
N GLY A 25 1.97 11.71 10.04
CA GLY A 25 2.30 10.54 9.23
C GLY A 25 1.22 9.46 9.31
N VAL A 26 1.06 8.69 8.24
CA VAL A 26 0.09 7.58 8.16
C VAL A 26 0.81 6.26 7.95
N ASN A 27 0.35 5.22 8.65
CA ASN A 27 0.79 3.86 8.44
C ASN A 27 -0.33 3.07 7.77
N ILE A 28 -0.13 2.72 6.50
CA ILE A 28 -1.07 1.90 5.74
C ILE A 28 -0.56 0.46 5.76
N SER A 29 -1.34 -0.44 6.36
CA SER A 29 -0.99 -1.86 6.49
C SER A 29 -1.61 -2.70 5.38
N CYS A 30 -0.86 -3.68 4.88
CA CYS A 30 -1.32 -4.67 3.92
C CYS A 30 -0.85 -6.05 4.37
N SER A 31 -1.78 -7.01 4.41
CA SER A 31 -1.51 -8.42 4.74
C SER A 31 -1.65 -9.28 3.49
N HIS A 32 -0.56 -9.92 3.07
CA HIS A 32 -0.55 -10.88 1.95
C HIS A 32 -0.20 -12.29 2.48
N PRO A 33 -1.18 -13.11 2.91
CA PRO A 33 -0.91 -14.35 3.64
C PRO A 33 -0.10 -15.39 2.85
N LYS A 34 -0.14 -15.35 1.51
CA LYS A 34 0.55 -16.29 0.63
C LYS A 34 1.76 -15.69 -0.10
N ILE A 35 2.32 -14.58 0.40
CA ILE A 35 3.42 -13.89 -0.29
C ILE A 35 4.73 -14.67 -0.18
N GLN A 36 5.38 -14.86 -1.33
CA GLN A 36 6.72 -15.43 -1.46
C GLN A 36 7.78 -14.34 -1.33
N THR A 37 9.02 -14.72 -1.00
CA THR A 37 10.14 -13.76 -0.86
C THR A 37 10.54 -13.10 -2.18
N THR A 38 10.19 -13.73 -3.30
CA THR A 38 10.39 -13.20 -4.66
C THR A 38 9.29 -12.26 -5.12
N ASP A 39 8.17 -12.22 -4.40
CA ASP A 39 7.03 -11.38 -4.76
C ASP A 39 7.29 -9.93 -4.32
N TRP A 40 6.90 -8.99 -5.19
CA TRP A 40 6.96 -7.56 -4.92
C TRP A 40 5.56 -7.03 -4.63
N ILE A 41 5.43 -6.27 -3.54
CA ILE A 41 4.27 -5.45 -3.25
C ILE A 41 4.57 -4.05 -3.79
N HIS A 42 3.73 -3.57 -4.71
CA HIS A 42 3.81 -2.22 -5.24
C HIS A 42 2.71 -1.35 -4.62
N TRP A 43 3.11 -0.24 -4.02
CA TRP A 43 2.20 0.74 -3.43
C TRP A 43 1.96 1.88 -4.42
N TYR A 44 0.69 2.19 -4.64
CA TYR A 44 0.26 3.29 -5.48
C TYR A 44 -0.68 4.21 -4.70
N ARG A 45 -0.62 5.52 -4.97
CA ARG A 45 -1.67 6.46 -4.57
C ARG A 45 -2.48 6.86 -5.78
N GLN A 46 -3.78 7.00 -5.61
CA GLN A 46 -4.65 7.59 -6.62
C GLN A 46 -5.47 8.72 -5.98
N LEU A 47 -5.25 9.93 -6.47
CA LEU A 47 -6.02 11.10 -6.07
C LEU A 47 -7.19 11.28 -7.05
N PRO A 48 -8.30 11.93 -6.62
CA PRO A 48 -9.41 12.21 -7.53
C PRO A 48 -8.91 12.85 -8.84
N VAL A 49 -9.46 12.41 -9.97
CA VAL A 49 -9.14 12.91 -11.32
C VAL A 49 -7.73 12.54 -11.83
N ARG A 50 -6.86 11.95 -11.00
CA ARG A 50 -5.51 11.53 -11.40
C ARG A 50 -5.42 10.02 -11.66
N GLY A 51 -4.44 9.65 -12.49
CA GLY A 51 -4.03 8.25 -12.65
C GLY A 51 -3.31 7.72 -11.40
N PRO A 52 -3.07 6.40 -11.31
CA PRO A 52 -2.24 5.82 -10.26
C PRO A 52 -0.82 6.38 -10.30
N GLU A 53 -0.30 6.76 -9.14
CA GLU A 53 1.07 7.23 -8.94
C GLU A 53 1.82 6.23 -8.06
N PHE A 54 2.97 5.76 -8.56
CA PHE A 54 3.81 4.81 -7.82
C PHE A 54 4.47 5.49 -6.62
N LEU A 55 4.43 4.84 -5.46
CA LEU A 55 5.06 5.31 -4.24
C LEU A 55 6.34 4.53 -3.94
N VAL A 56 6.20 3.22 -3.74
CA VAL A 56 7.28 2.35 -3.30
C VAL A 56 6.98 0.90 -3.65
N SER A 57 8.02 0.09 -3.81
CA SER A 57 7.91 -1.36 -3.90
C SER A 57 8.70 -2.02 -2.78
N ALA A 58 8.10 -3.00 -2.12
CA ALA A 58 8.73 -3.75 -1.04
C ALA A 58 8.51 -5.25 -1.26
N ASN A 59 9.49 -6.06 -0.90
CA ASN A 59 9.36 -7.51 -0.87
C ASN A 59 9.26 -8.01 0.58
N LYS A 60 8.87 -9.28 0.75
CA LYS A 60 8.83 -9.92 2.06
C LYS A 60 10.26 -9.97 2.64
N GLY A 61 10.48 -9.29 3.76
CA GLY A 61 11.79 -9.18 4.40
C GLY A 61 12.46 -7.81 4.25
N PHE A 62 11.86 -6.90 3.48
CA PHE A 62 12.24 -5.49 3.52
C PHE A 62 12.00 -4.94 4.92
N ARG A 63 13.10 -4.67 5.64
CA ARG A 63 13.12 -3.76 6.78
C ARG A 63 13.98 -2.60 6.36
N GLU A 64 13.45 -1.38 6.46
CA GLU A 64 14.34 -0.23 6.56
C GLU A 64 15.24 -0.50 7.77
N LEU A 65 16.56 -0.54 7.54
CA LEU A 65 17.51 -0.62 8.64
C LEU A 65 17.21 0.58 9.55
N PRO A 66 17.14 0.41 10.88
CA PRO A 66 16.99 1.56 11.75
C PRO A 66 18.12 2.52 11.44
N ASP A 67 17.78 3.79 11.20
CA ASP A 67 18.76 4.84 10.97
C ASP A 67 19.70 4.81 12.19
N ILE A 68 20.94 4.36 11.98
CA ILE A 68 21.98 4.37 13.01
C ILE A 68 22.44 5.82 13.09
N GLY A 69 21.57 6.67 13.63
CA GLY A 69 21.92 8.01 14.07
C GLY A 69 22.79 7.88 15.31
N GLY A 70 24.07 8.18 15.14
CA GLY A 70 25.05 8.34 16.23
C GLY A 70 24.89 9.64 16.99
#